data_AF-A0A3B3ZYE7-F1
#
_entry.id   AF-A0A3B3ZYE7-F1
#
_cell.length_a   1.000
_cell.length_b   1.000
_cell.length_c   1.000
_cell.angle_alpha   90.00
_cell.angle_beta   90.00
_cell.angle_gamma   90.00
#
_symmetry.space_group_name_H-M   'P 1'
#
loop_
_entity.id
_entity.type
_entity.pdbx_description
1 polymer ?
#
loop_
_entity_poly.entity_id
_entity_poly.type
_entity_poly.pdbx_seq_one_letter_code
_entity_poly.pdbx_strand_id
1 'polypeptide(L)'
;MYRRGAGKSDKPVKKDVSDSDKYADLLVFGYACKLFRDDEKALYHDQGKHLIPWMGDKNIMIDRYDGRGHLHDLSEYDSGSWNTSYQLSEEEARIEALCDEERAGAIKYVEIKQC
;
A
#
# COMPACT_ATOMS: atom_id res chain seq x y z
N MET A 1 -29.46 25.42 -60.63
CA MET A 1 -30.27 25.25 -59.40
C MET A 1 -29.46 24.39 -58.45
N TYR A 2 -29.07 24.95 -57.30
CA TYR A 2 -27.98 24.46 -56.44
C TYR A 2 -28.32 23.11 -55.76
N ARG A 3 -27.43 22.11 -55.82
CA ARG A 3 -27.55 20.89 -55.01
C ARG A 3 -27.06 21.19 -53.59
N ARG A 4 -27.93 20.98 -52.60
CA ARG A 4 -27.64 21.12 -51.16
C ARG A 4 -26.70 19.99 -50.74
N GLY A 5 -25.45 20.31 -50.39
CA GLY A 5 -24.54 19.38 -49.73
C GLY A 5 -24.91 19.27 -48.24
N ALA A 6 -25.16 18.06 -47.76
CA ALA A 6 -25.30 17.79 -46.34
C ALA A 6 -23.91 17.85 -45.69
N GLY A 7 -23.66 18.88 -44.89
CA GLY A 7 -22.50 18.94 -44.01
C GLY A 7 -22.61 17.86 -42.95
N LYS A 8 -21.73 16.86 -43.00
CA LYS A 8 -21.54 15.93 -41.88
C LYS A 8 -20.85 16.72 -40.78
N SER A 9 -21.53 16.91 -39.66
CA SER A 9 -20.92 17.41 -38.43
C SER A 9 -20.04 16.29 -37.85
N ASP A 10 -18.72 16.46 -37.91
CA ASP A 10 -17.77 15.59 -37.22
C ASP A 10 -17.96 15.78 -35.71
N LYS A 11 -18.63 14.82 -35.07
CA LYS A 11 -18.65 14.74 -33.61
C LYS A 11 -17.27 14.24 -33.15
N PRO A 12 -16.66 14.85 -32.13
CA PRO A 12 -15.40 14.35 -31.59
C PRO A 12 -15.64 12.96 -31.02
N VAL A 13 -15.01 11.96 -31.65
CA VAL A 13 -14.96 10.60 -31.13
C VAL A 13 -14.19 10.67 -29.81
N LYS A 14 -14.88 10.43 -28.69
CA LYS A 14 -14.20 10.20 -27.41
C LYS A 14 -13.35 8.94 -27.60
N LYS A 15 -12.04 9.11 -27.67
CA LYS A 15 -11.10 7.98 -27.59
C LYS A 15 -11.23 7.41 -26.19
N ASP A 16 -11.69 6.18 -26.10
CA ASP A 16 -11.59 5.39 -24.87
C ASP A 16 -10.10 5.28 -24.53
N VAL A 17 -9.67 6.04 -23.52
CA VAL A 17 -8.29 6.00 -23.03
C VAL A 17 -8.10 4.62 -22.44
N SER A 18 -7.33 3.78 -23.13
CA SER A 18 -7.03 2.43 -22.68
C SER A 18 -6.19 2.52 -21.41
N ASP A 19 -6.30 1.56 -20.48
CA ASP A 19 -5.45 1.54 -19.29
C ASP A 19 -3.95 1.47 -19.64
N SER A 20 -3.62 1.00 -20.84
CA SER A 20 -2.28 1.05 -21.44
C SER A 20 -1.73 2.48 -21.57
N ASP A 21 -2.57 3.47 -21.88
CA ASP A 21 -2.12 4.87 -22.04
C ASP A 21 -1.77 5.50 -20.69
N LYS A 22 -2.31 5.00 -19.57
CA LYS A 22 -2.03 5.50 -18.21
C LYS A 22 -0.64 5.11 -17.70
N TYR A 23 -0.06 4.04 -18.25
CA TYR A 23 1.23 3.50 -17.83
C TYR A 23 2.28 3.51 -18.94
N ALA A 24 2.03 4.25 -20.03
CA ALA A 24 2.88 4.26 -21.22
C ALA A 24 4.35 4.66 -20.94
N ASP A 25 4.62 5.36 -19.84
CA ASP A 25 5.95 5.80 -19.42
C ASP A 25 6.63 4.90 -18.37
N LEU A 26 5.94 3.87 -17.86
CA LEU A 26 6.49 2.95 -16.86
C LEU A 26 7.25 1.81 -17.52
N LEU A 27 8.57 1.92 -17.53
CA LEU A 27 9.46 0.87 -17.98
C LEU A 27 9.86 -0.01 -16.78
N VAL A 28 9.41 -1.27 -16.79
CA VAL A 28 9.77 -2.27 -15.78
C VAL A 28 10.87 -3.17 -16.32
N PHE A 29 12.05 -3.12 -15.71
CA PHE A 29 13.18 -3.98 -16.06
C PHE A 29 13.51 -4.91 -14.89
N GLY A 30 13.73 -6.19 -15.19
CA GLY A 30 14.20 -7.18 -14.22
C GLY A 30 15.60 -7.68 -14.58
N TYR A 31 16.38 -8.03 -13.58
CA TYR A 31 17.67 -8.69 -13.75
C TYR A 31 17.56 -10.17 -13.32
N ALA A 32 18.25 -11.05 -14.03
CA ALA A 32 18.34 -12.45 -13.61
C ALA A 32 19.15 -12.56 -12.32
N CYS A 33 18.58 -13.20 -11.29
CA CYS A 33 19.28 -13.54 -10.05
C CYS A 33 19.59 -15.04 -10.06
N LYS A 34 20.86 -15.40 -9.91
CA LYS A 34 21.27 -16.80 -9.81
C LYS A 34 21.20 -17.25 -8.36
N LEU A 35 20.24 -18.12 -8.07
CA LEU A 35 20.13 -18.76 -6.75
C LEU A 35 21.06 -19.98 -6.70
N PHE A 36 21.75 -20.11 -5.57
CA PHE A 36 22.59 -21.27 -5.26
C PHE A 36 21.96 -21.99 -4.09
N ARG A 37 21.93 -23.33 -4.17
CA ARG A 37 21.43 -24.15 -3.07
C ARG A 37 22.44 -24.14 -1.94
N ASP A 38 21.99 -23.70 -0.77
CA ASP A 38 22.73 -23.63 0.48
C ASP A 38 21.77 -24.01 1.61
N ASP A 39 21.69 -25.32 1.88
CA ASP A 39 20.70 -25.88 2.81
C ASP A 39 20.96 -25.44 4.25
N GLU A 40 22.23 -25.21 4.62
CA GLU A 40 22.61 -24.70 5.94
C GLU A 40 22.13 -23.26 6.14
N LYS A 41 22.34 -22.39 5.14
CA LYS A 41 21.84 -21.01 5.19
C LYS A 41 20.32 -20.98 5.15
N ALA A 42 19.68 -21.84 4.35
CA ALA A 42 18.23 -21.94 4.33
C ALA A 42 17.69 -22.29 5.73
N LEU A 43 18.24 -23.33 6.37
CA LEU A 43 17.87 -23.75 7.71
C LEU A 43 18.16 -22.66 8.76
N TYR A 44 19.26 -21.92 8.62
CA TYR A 44 19.60 -20.81 9.51
C TYR A 44 18.54 -19.70 9.48
N HIS A 45 18.05 -19.34 8.29
CA HIS A 45 16.99 -18.34 8.15
C HIS A 45 15.63 -18.87 8.60
N ASP A 46 15.30 -20.11 8.25
CA ASP A 46 14.06 -20.78 8.62
C ASP A 46 13.90 -20.90 10.15
N GLN A 47 15.00 -21.16 10.86
CA GLN A 47 15.04 -21.18 12.33
C GLN A 47 15.02 -19.79 12.98
N GLY A 48 14.96 -18.71 12.20
CA GLY A 48 14.94 -17.33 12.70
C GLY A 48 16.24 -16.86 13.36
N LYS A 49 17.36 -17.58 13.18
CA LYS A 49 18.65 -17.28 13.85
C LYS A 49 19.30 -15.96 13.40
N HIS A 50 18.88 -15.44 12.26
CA HIS A 50 19.30 -14.16 11.72
C HIS A 50 18.65 -12.96 12.44
N LEU A 51 17.55 -13.20 13.15
CA LEU A 51 16.78 -12.16 13.81
C LEU A 51 17.38 -11.78 15.16
N ILE A 52 17.20 -10.51 15.54
CA ILE A 52 17.60 -9.95 16.83
C ILE A 52 16.38 -9.33 17.55
N PRO A 53 16.34 -9.32 18.89
CA PRO A 53 15.30 -8.61 19.64
C PRO A 53 15.35 -7.10 19.35
N TRP A 54 14.22 -6.50 19.01
CA TRP A 54 14.12 -5.05 18.85
C TRP A 54 13.90 -4.38 20.20
N MET A 55 14.70 -3.36 20.51
CA MET A 55 14.62 -2.61 21.78
C MET A 55 14.73 -3.50 23.04
N GLY A 56 15.33 -4.69 22.92
CA GLY A 56 15.43 -5.67 24.00
C GLY A 56 14.19 -6.54 24.23
N ASP A 57 13.09 -6.30 23.50
CA ASP A 57 11.88 -7.13 23.56
C ASP A 57 12.04 -8.39 22.69
N LYS A 58 12.00 -9.55 23.32
CA LYS A 58 12.13 -10.86 22.65
C LYS A 58 10.86 -11.30 21.93
N ASN A 59 9.73 -10.63 22.17
CA ASN A 59 8.49 -10.88 21.44
C ASN A 59 8.50 -10.20 20.06
N ILE A 60 9.38 -9.21 19.86
CA ILE A 60 9.51 -8.48 18.61
C ILE A 60 10.91 -8.72 18.03
N MET A 61 10.98 -9.65 17.09
CA MET A 61 12.21 -10.04 16.41
C MET A 61 12.32 -9.31 15.07
N ILE A 62 13.49 -8.76 14.75
CA ILE A 62 13.76 -8.01 13.52
C ILE A 62 15.03 -8.52 12.83
N ASP A 63 15.13 -8.31 11.52
CA ASP A 63 16.38 -8.59 10.80
C ASP A 63 17.50 -7.65 11.30
N ARG A 64 18.74 -8.12 11.27
CA ARG A 64 19.92 -7.33 11.67
C ARG A 64 20.09 -6.05 10.84
N TYR A 65 19.64 -6.06 9.59
CA TYR A 65 19.69 -4.95 8.65
C TYR A 65 18.31 -4.28 8.48
N ASP A 66 17.35 -4.60 9.34
CA ASP A 66 16.06 -3.92 9.37
C ASP A 66 16.26 -2.43 9.73
N GLY A 67 15.60 -1.54 8.98
CA GLY A 67 15.70 -0.10 9.17
C GLY A 67 15.28 0.35 10.57
N ARG A 68 14.34 -0.35 11.23
CA ARG A 68 13.93 -0.10 12.62
C ARG A 68 15.09 -0.25 13.60
N GLY A 69 16.09 -1.06 13.27
CA GLY A 69 17.31 -1.21 14.05
C GLY A 69 18.13 0.06 14.18
N HIS A 70 17.92 1.07 13.31
CA HIS A 70 18.58 2.39 13.41
C HIS A 70 17.82 3.37 14.31
N LEU A 71 16.61 3.00 14.75
CA LEU A 71 15.76 3.83 15.59
C LEU A 71 15.80 3.32 17.03
N HIS A 72 16.75 3.82 17.80
CA HIS A 72 17.00 3.41 19.19
C HIS A 72 16.26 4.26 20.22
N ASP A 73 15.72 5.39 19.82
CA ASP A 73 14.94 6.29 20.66
C ASP A 73 13.64 6.62 19.95
N LEU A 74 12.53 6.19 20.57
CA LEU A 74 11.19 6.43 20.08
C LEU A 74 10.50 7.56 20.86
N SER A 75 11.16 8.19 21.82
CA SER A 75 10.56 9.23 22.68
C SER A 75 10.06 10.43 21.88
N GLU A 76 10.75 10.80 20.79
CA GLU A 76 10.31 11.86 19.87
C GLU A 76 9.00 11.54 19.14
N TYR A 77 8.67 10.25 19.02
CA TYR A 77 7.49 9.73 18.32
C TYR A 77 6.50 9.04 19.27
N ASP A 78 6.74 9.13 20.59
CA ASP A 78 5.80 8.61 21.57
C ASP A 78 4.52 9.44 21.47
N SER A 79 3.44 8.74 21.15
CA SER A 79 2.08 9.25 21.04
C SER A 79 1.63 10.10 22.25
N GLY A 80 2.32 9.99 23.40
CA GLY A 80 2.08 10.84 24.57
C GLY A 80 2.31 12.34 24.34
N SER A 81 3.11 12.74 23.34
CA SER A 81 3.40 14.14 23.01
C SER A 81 2.34 14.78 22.09
N TRP A 82 1.68 13.97 21.26
CA TRP A 82 0.79 14.47 20.20
C TRP A 82 -0.67 14.15 20.52
N ASN A 83 -1.49 15.19 20.62
CA ASN A 83 -2.95 15.11 20.65
C ASN A 83 -3.58 14.42 21.89
N THR A 84 -2.90 14.41 23.04
CA THR A 84 -3.42 13.85 24.31
C THR A 84 -4.66 14.56 24.87
N SER A 85 -4.95 15.77 24.42
CA SER A 85 -6.13 16.54 24.82
C SER A 85 -7.28 16.53 23.80
N TYR A 86 -7.08 15.95 22.61
CA TYR A 86 -8.09 15.99 21.57
C TYR A 86 -9.16 14.93 21.81
N GLN A 87 -10.39 15.41 21.92
CA GLN A 87 -11.59 14.60 21.98
C GLN A 87 -12.40 14.91 20.74
N LEU A 88 -12.88 13.88 20.05
CA LEU A 88 -13.75 14.04 18.90
C LEU A 88 -14.99 14.84 19.30
N SER A 89 -15.30 15.88 18.54
CA SER A 89 -16.62 16.49 18.60
C SER A 89 -17.69 15.49 18.17
N GLU A 90 -18.94 15.76 18.56
CA GLU A 90 -20.07 14.91 18.18
C GLU A 90 -20.20 14.75 16.65
N GLU A 91 -19.87 15.80 15.91
CA GLU A 91 -19.89 15.76 14.44
C GLU A 91 -18.76 14.88 13.87
N GLU A 92 -17.54 15.01 14.39
CA GLU A 92 -16.41 14.18 13.93
C GLU A 92 -16.62 12.70 14.26
N ALA A 93 -17.22 12.39 15.42
CA ALA A 93 -17.55 11.01 15.78
C ALA A 93 -18.62 10.41 14.83
N ARG A 94 -19.59 11.22 14.39
CA ARG A 94 -20.59 10.79 13.40
C ARG A 94 -19.95 10.52 12.04
N ILE A 95 -19.01 11.37 11.61
CA ILE A 95 -18.26 11.19 10.36
C ILE A 95 -17.40 9.92 10.43
N GLU A 96 -16.69 9.69 11.54
CA GLU A 96 -15.85 8.48 11.68
C GLU A 96 -16.69 7.21 11.64
N ALA A 97 -17.85 7.18 12.29
CA ALA A 97 -18.76 6.03 12.25
C ALA A 97 -19.21 5.69 10.81
N LEU A 98 -19.52 6.70 10.00
CA LEU A 98 -19.85 6.50 8.59
C LEU A 98 -18.67 5.93 7.80
N CYS A 99 -17.47 6.45 8.04
CA CYS A 99 -16.23 5.95 7.42
C CYS A 99 -15.92 4.50 7.83
N ASP A 100 -16.17 4.13 9.09
CA ASP A 100 -16.00 2.78 9.61
C ASP A 100 -16.93 1.77 8.92
N GLU A 101 -18.18 2.15 8.68
CA GLU A 101 -19.15 1.32 7.96
C GLU A 101 -18.70 1.07 6.52
N GLU A 102 -18.26 2.11 5.80
CA GLU A 102 -17.71 2.00 4.45
C GLU A 102 -16.45 1.12 4.42
N ARG A 103 -15.55 1.29 5.41
CA ARG A 103 -14.32 0.49 5.54
C ARG A 103 -14.64 -0.98 5.80
N ALA A 104 -15.57 -1.27 6.71
CA ALA A 104 -16.02 -2.64 6.98
C ALA A 104 -16.69 -3.27 5.75
N GLY A 105 -17.46 -2.49 4.99
CA GLY A 105 -18.04 -2.92 3.72
C GLY A 105 -16.98 -3.28 2.67
N ALA A 106 -15.94 -2.45 2.54
CA ALA A 106 -14.83 -2.71 1.63
C ALA A 106 -14.05 -3.98 2.00
N ILE A 107 -13.78 -4.20 3.29
CA ILE A 107 -13.10 -5.43 3.77
C ILE A 107 -13.92 -6.67 3.42
N LYS A 108 -15.23 -6.66 3.71
CA LYS A 108 -16.12 -7.77 3.37
C LYS A 108 -16.21 -8.01 1.86
N TYR A 109 -16.23 -6.95 1.06
CA TYR A 109 -16.28 -7.07 -0.40
C TYR A 109 -15.01 -7.72 -0.96
N VAL A 110 -13.83 -7.34 -0.45
CA VAL A 110 -12.55 -7.94 -0.84
C VAL A 110 -12.50 -9.41 -0.43
N GLU A 111 -12.97 -9.73 0.78
CA GLU A 111 -13.03 -11.11 1.28
C GLU A 111 -13.94 -11.99 0.42
N ILE A 112 -15.14 -11.51 0.05
CA ILE A 112 -16.08 -12.24 -0.82
C ILE A 112 -15.52 -12.41 -2.24
N LYS A 113 -14.77 -11.43 -2.76
CA LYS A 113 -14.20 -11.48 -4.13
C LYS A 113 -12.93 -12.33 -4.25
N GLN A 114 -12.35 -12.76 -3.13
CA GLN A 114 -11.22 -13.67 -3.10
C GLN A 114 -11.62 -15.14 -2.88
N CYS A 115 -12.91 -15.44 -2.66
CA CYS A 115 -13.46 -16.79 -2.69
C CYS A 115 -13.98 -17.22 -4.07
#